data_AF-A0A554J927-F1
#
_entry.id   AF-A0A554J927-F1
#
_cell.length_a   1.000
_cell.length_b   1.000
_cell.length_c   1.000
_cell.angle_alpha   90.00
_cell.angle_beta   90.00
_cell.angle_gamma   90.00
#
_symmetry.space_group_name_H-M   'P 1'
#
loop_
_entity.id
_entity.type
_entity.pdbx_description
1 polymer ?
#
loop_
_entity_poly.entity_id
_entity_poly.type
_entity_poly.pdbx_seq_one_letter_code
_entity_poly.pdbx_strand_id
1 'polypeptide(L)'
;MKLYNTLTKELETFVPLEPGQASVYCCGPTVYDRAHVGNFRTLLLNDFLVRTLRYLGLAVTSVINITDIDDKIIARAAANDEPISDLTARIEDLFMIDLERLNILPADYFPRATEHYPEMRELINELTAKGKNGFGSRPRPS
;
A
#
# COMPACT_ATOMS: atom_id res chain seq x y z
N MET A 1 -13.71 -16.22 -12.57
CA MET A 1 -13.95 -15.78 -11.18
C MET A 1 -14.82 -14.53 -11.21
N LYS A 2 -15.67 -14.30 -10.20
CA LYS A 2 -16.39 -13.04 -10.02
C LYS A 2 -15.91 -12.33 -8.75
N LEU A 3 -15.75 -11.01 -8.81
CA LEU A 3 -15.34 -10.17 -7.69
C LEU A 3 -16.39 -9.10 -7.44
N TYR A 4 -16.56 -8.70 -6.18
CA TYR A 4 -17.41 -7.57 -5.84
C TYR A 4 -16.67 -6.27 -6.13
N ASN A 5 -17.17 -5.48 -7.06
CA ASN A 5 -16.56 -4.22 -7.46
C ASN A 5 -17.17 -3.08 -6.64
N THR A 6 -16.38 -2.44 -5.76
CA THR A 6 -16.86 -1.35 -4.91
C THR A 6 -17.30 -0.11 -5.71
N LEU A 7 -16.75 0.10 -6.91
CA LEU A 7 -17.10 1.23 -7.78
C LEU A 7 -18.54 1.13 -8.29
N THR A 8 -18.96 -0.06 -8.71
CA THR A 8 -20.29 -0.33 -9.28
C THR A 8 -21.26 -0.92 -8.27
N LYS A 9 -20.75 -1.45 -7.16
CA LYS A 9 -21.47 -2.16 -6.10
C LYS A 9 -22.10 -3.49 -6.55
N GLU A 10 -21.51 -4.12 -7.55
CA GLU A 10 -22.01 -5.36 -8.15
C GLU A 10 -20.97 -6.48 -8.18
N LEU A 11 -21.44 -7.72 -8.35
CA LEU A 11 -20.58 -8.87 -8.63
C LEU A 11 -20.27 -8.95 -10.13
N GLU A 12 -19.03 -8.67 -10.48
CA GLU A 12 -18.58 -8.61 -11.87
C GLU A 12 -17.62 -9.75 -12.20
N THR A 13 -17.62 -10.19 -13.46
CA THR A 13 -16.61 -11.11 -13.95
C THR A 13 -15.26 -10.41 -14.00
N PHE A 14 -14.27 -10.93 -13.30
CA PHE A 14 -12.91 -10.43 -13.41
C PHE A 14 -12.35 -10.77 -14.80
N VAL A 15 -11.99 -9.74 -15.56
CA VAL A 15 -11.29 -9.85 -16.84
C VAL A 15 -9.97 -9.08 -16.69
N PRO A 16 -8.82 -9.72 -16.90
CA PRO A 16 -7.53 -9.04 -16.74
C PRO A 16 -7.35 -7.96 -17.81
N LEU A 17 -6.63 -6.88 -17.45
CA LEU A 17 -6.29 -5.80 -18.38
C LEU A 17 -5.39 -6.32 -19.53
N GLU A 18 -4.42 -7.16 -19.19
CA GLU A 18 -3.56 -7.88 -20.14
C GLU A 18 -3.87 -9.39 -20.08
N PRO A 19 -4.15 -10.06 -21.21
CA PRO A 19 -4.46 -11.48 -21.21
C PRO A 19 -3.38 -12.32 -20.50
N GLY A 20 -3.81 -13.15 -19.54
CA GLY A 20 -2.91 -14.02 -18.77
C GLY A 20 -2.20 -13.36 -17.59
N GLN A 21 -2.35 -12.06 -17.38
CA GLN A 21 -1.68 -11.32 -16.31
C GLN A 21 -2.68 -10.63 -15.37
N ALA A 22 -2.36 -10.54 -14.09
CA ALA A 22 -3.12 -9.75 -13.14
C ALA A 22 -2.18 -8.92 -12.26
N SER A 23 -2.58 -7.68 -11.98
CA SER A 23 -1.88 -6.82 -11.02
C SER A 23 -2.79 -6.57 -9.82
N VAL A 24 -2.25 -6.74 -8.62
CA VAL A 24 -2.97 -6.55 -7.36
C VAL A 24 -2.17 -5.61 -6.48
N TYR A 25 -2.75 -4.46 -6.16
CA TYR A 25 -2.23 -3.53 -5.17
C TYR A 25 -3.05 -3.62 -3.88
N CYS A 26 -2.39 -3.73 -2.74
CA CYS A 26 -3.02 -3.68 -1.43
C CYS A 26 -2.29 -2.66 -0.55
N CYS A 27 -3.03 -1.82 0.16
CA CYS A 27 -2.44 -0.89 1.11
C CYS A 27 -1.81 -1.67 2.27
N GLY A 28 -0.51 -1.46 2.51
CA GLY A 28 0.20 -2.06 3.62
C GLY A 28 0.20 -1.21 4.89
N PRO A 29 1.09 -1.52 5.85
CA PRO A 29 1.09 -0.90 7.17
C PRO A 29 1.74 0.48 7.18
N THR A 30 1.30 1.32 8.13
CA THR A 30 2.12 2.42 8.65
C THR A 30 2.99 1.88 9.78
N VAL A 31 4.31 1.91 9.61
CA VAL A 31 5.27 1.23 10.50
C VAL A 31 5.63 2.06 11.73
N TYR A 32 4.61 2.53 12.46
CA TYR A 32 4.77 3.23 13.75
C TYR A 32 4.57 2.31 14.97
N ASP A 33 3.85 1.20 14.80
CA ASP A 33 3.57 0.22 15.85
C ASP A 33 3.31 -1.16 15.22
N ARG A 34 3.29 -2.21 16.05
CA ARG A 34 3.08 -3.57 15.58
C ARG A 34 1.67 -3.73 14.99
N ALA A 35 1.59 -4.38 13.83
CA ALA A 35 0.32 -4.70 13.20
C ALA A 35 -0.56 -5.57 14.11
N HIS A 36 -1.86 -5.28 14.13
CA HIS A 36 -2.84 -6.03 14.91
C HIS A 36 -3.70 -6.93 14.02
N VAL A 37 -4.51 -7.81 14.62
CA VAL A 37 -5.36 -8.80 13.91
C VAL A 37 -6.25 -8.16 12.83
N GLY A 38 -6.71 -6.93 13.07
CA GLY A 38 -7.46 -6.14 12.10
C GLY A 38 -6.68 -5.84 10.81
N ASN A 39 -5.39 -5.50 10.90
CA ASN A 39 -4.53 -5.33 9.72
C ASN A 39 -4.37 -6.66 8.97
N PHE A 40 -4.08 -7.74 9.71
CA PHE A 40 -3.83 -9.05 9.11
C PHE A 40 -5.06 -9.66 8.44
N ARG A 41 -6.28 -9.36 8.90
CA ARG A 41 -7.50 -9.78 8.21
C ARG A 41 -7.52 -9.30 6.75
N THR A 42 -7.14 -8.04 6.51
CA THR A 42 -7.09 -7.48 5.14
C THR A 42 -6.00 -8.16 4.32
N LEU A 43 -4.83 -8.38 4.91
CA LEU A 43 -3.70 -9.02 4.22
C LEU A 43 -3.97 -10.49 3.90
N LEU A 44 -4.68 -11.21 4.76
CA LEU A 44 -5.14 -12.58 4.50
C LEU A 44 -6.15 -12.64 3.34
N LEU A 45 -7.04 -11.66 3.23
CA LEU A 45 -7.97 -11.57 2.09
C LEU A 45 -7.22 -11.27 0.78
N ASN A 46 -6.21 -10.40 0.84
CA ASN A 46 -5.33 -10.13 -0.29
C ASN A 46 -4.53 -11.39 -0.70
N ASP A 47 -3.95 -12.11 0.27
CA ASP A 47 -3.24 -13.37 0.03
C ASP A 47 -4.15 -14.41 -0.62
N PHE A 48 -5.37 -14.57 -0.11
CA PHE A 48 -6.36 -15.48 -0.70
C PHE A 48 -6.67 -15.11 -2.16
N LEU A 49 -6.83 -13.81 -2.46
CA LEU A 49 -7.04 -13.34 -3.83
C LEU A 49 -5.84 -13.65 -4.73
N VAL A 50 -4.62 -13.32 -4.30
CA VAL A 50 -3.39 -13.57 -5.07
C VAL A 50 -3.19 -15.06 -5.32
N ARG A 51 -3.35 -15.92 -4.30
CA ARG A 51 -3.30 -17.38 -4.44
C ARG A 51 -4.35 -17.89 -5.41
N THR A 52 -5.57 -17.37 -5.35
CA THR A 52 -6.66 -17.76 -6.25
C THR A 52 -6.35 -17.37 -7.70
N LEU A 53 -5.85 -16.16 -7.94
CA LEU A 53 -5.47 -15.71 -9.28
C LEU A 53 -4.31 -16.55 -9.85
N ARG A 54 -3.28 -16.83 -9.04
CA ARG A 54 -2.16 -17.72 -9.42
C ARG A 54 -2.65 -19.15 -9.71
N TYR A 55 -3.54 -19.68 -8.88
CA TYR A 55 -4.17 -21.00 -9.10
C TYR A 55 -4.96 -21.08 -10.40
N LEU A 56 -5.60 -19.99 -10.81
CA LEU A 56 -6.30 -19.88 -12.10
C LEU A 56 -5.34 -19.73 -13.31
N GLY A 57 -4.02 -19.81 -13.10
CA GLY A 57 -3.01 -19.79 -14.16
C GLY A 57 -2.59 -18.39 -14.60
N LEU A 58 -2.94 -17.35 -13.85
CA LEU A 58 -2.51 -15.99 -14.16
C LEU A 58 -1.10 -15.73 -13.60
N ALA A 59 -0.29 -15.01 -14.38
CA ALA A 59 0.93 -14.37 -13.87
C ALA A 59 0.51 -13.15 -13.03
N VAL A 60 0.71 -13.22 -11.72
CA VAL A 60 0.24 -12.18 -10.80
C VAL A 60 1.41 -11.35 -10.29
N THR A 61 1.32 -10.04 -10.50
CA THR A 61 2.16 -9.03 -9.84
C THR A 61 1.41 -8.48 -8.63
N SER A 62 1.92 -8.73 -7.43
CA SER A 62 1.38 -8.25 -6.16
C SER A 62 2.27 -7.16 -5.57
N VAL A 63 1.66 -6.05 -5.16
CA VAL A 63 2.34 -4.90 -4.55
C VAL A 63 1.68 -4.56 -3.22
N ILE A 64 2.48 -4.43 -2.17
CA ILE A 64 2.04 -3.96 -0.84
C ILE A 64 2.97 -2.83 -0.41
N ASN A 65 2.48 -1.60 -0.31
CA ASN A 65 3.34 -0.48 0.11
C ASN A 65 3.70 -0.56 1.61
N ILE A 66 4.84 0.01 1.99
CA ILE A 66 5.18 0.29 3.39
C ILE A 66 5.13 1.80 3.60
N THR A 67 4.29 2.26 4.51
CA THR A 67 4.24 3.69 4.88
C THR A 67 5.22 3.93 6.02
N ASP A 68 6.42 4.38 5.67
CA ASP A 68 7.55 4.66 6.57
C ASP A 68 7.75 6.16 6.86
N ILE A 69 6.80 6.99 6.42
CA ILE A 69 6.69 8.40 6.80
C ILE A 69 5.22 8.77 7.03
N ASP A 70 4.90 9.23 8.25
CA ASP A 70 3.55 9.61 8.70
C ASP A 70 3.65 10.37 10.03
N ASP A 71 2.66 11.22 10.34
CA ASP A 71 2.60 11.96 11.61
C ASP A 71 2.66 11.04 12.84
N LYS A 72 2.07 9.84 12.76
CA LYS A 72 2.11 8.85 13.85
C LYS A 72 3.52 8.29 14.08
N ILE A 73 4.30 8.14 13.01
CA ILE A 73 5.69 7.70 13.09
C ILE A 73 6.52 8.78 13.78
N ILE A 74 6.37 10.04 13.36
CA ILE A 74 7.08 11.19 13.94
C ILE A 74 6.76 11.30 15.44
N ALA A 75 5.48 11.24 15.81
CA ALA A 75 5.06 11.33 17.21
C ALA A 75 5.57 10.16 18.05
N ARG A 76 5.57 8.93 17.52
CA ARG A 76 6.04 7.75 18.25
C ARG A 76 7.56 7.76 18.43
N ALA A 77 8.31 8.09 17.39
CA ALA A 77 9.78 8.19 17.46
C ALA A 77 10.21 9.23 18.50
N ALA A 78 9.56 10.40 18.51
CA ALA A 78 9.80 11.44 19.51
C ALA A 78 9.44 10.98 20.94
N ALA A 79 8.35 10.24 21.12
CA ALA A 79 7.96 9.72 22.43
C ALA A 79 8.91 8.63 22.96
N ASN A 80 9.54 7.88 22.05
CA ASN A 80 10.49 6.82 22.38
C ASN A 80 11.93 7.32 22.52
N ASP A 81 12.20 8.58 22.19
CA ASP A 81 13.55 9.15 22.08
C ASP A 81 14.46 8.29 21.17
N GLU A 82 13.92 7.85 20.02
CA GLU A 82 14.63 7.03 19.03
C GLU A 82 14.57 7.64 17.62
N PRO A 83 15.55 7.38 16.73
CA PRO A 83 15.49 7.80 15.35
C PRO A 83 14.28 7.17 14.61
N ILE A 84 13.65 7.94 13.71
CA ILE A 84 12.54 7.45 12.88
C ILE A 84 12.95 6.19 12.09
N SER A 85 14.15 6.17 11.53
CA SER A 85 14.70 5.02 10.79
C SER A 85 14.72 3.74 11.62
N ASP A 86 15.05 3.86 12.91
CA ASP A 86 15.23 2.72 13.80
C ASP A 86 13.86 2.17 14.22
N LEU A 87 12.90 3.06 14.50
CA LEU A 87 11.50 2.69 14.71
C LEU A 87 10.92 1.98 13.49
N THR A 88 11.01 2.60 12.31
CA THR A 88 10.35 2.08 11.11
C THR A 88 10.97 0.76 10.66
N ALA A 89 12.30 0.63 10.67
CA ALA A 89 12.99 -0.62 10.35
C ALA A 89 12.58 -1.74 11.32
N ARG A 90 12.61 -1.48 12.63
CA ARG A 90 12.22 -2.47 13.64
C ARG A 90 10.77 -2.93 13.49
N ILE A 91 9.84 -2.01 13.19
CA ILE A 91 8.42 -2.35 13.02
C ILE A 91 8.18 -3.06 11.68
N GLU A 92 8.88 -2.65 10.61
CA GLU A 92 8.84 -3.33 9.31
C GLU A 92 9.34 -4.78 9.44
N ASP A 93 10.46 -5.01 10.12
CA ASP A 93 10.99 -6.36 10.36
C ASP A 93 9.96 -7.25 11.11
N LEU A 94 9.33 -6.70 12.15
CA LEU A 94 8.27 -7.41 12.88
C LEU A 94 7.07 -7.72 11.98
N PHE A 95 6.70 -6.79 11.10
CA PHE A 95 5.65 -7.01 10.12
C PHE A 95 5.99 -8.16 9.17
N MET A 96 7.21 -8.20 8.63
CA MET A 96 7.67 -9.27 7.74
C MET A 96 7.68 -10.64 8.43
N ILE A 97 8.14 -10.70 9.69
CA ILE A 97 8.08 -11.91 10.52
C ILE A 97 6.62 -12.37 10.74
N ASP A 98 5.72 -11.43 11.03
CA ASP A 98 4.32 -11.77 11.27
C ASP A 98 3.63 -12.27 9.96
N LEU A 99 3.99 -11.74 8.79
CA LEU A 99 3.53 -12.29 7.49
C LEU A 99 3.94 -13.75 7.31
N GLU A 100 5.22 -14.05 7.55
CA GLU A 100 5.76 -15.41 7.45
C GLU A 100 5.05 -16.37 8.41
N ARG A 101 4.87 -15.95 9.67
CA ARG A 101 4.18 -16.75 10.70
C ARG A 101 2.73 -17.03 10.36
N LEU A 102 2.07 -16.13 9.66
CA LEU A 102 0.69 -16.29 9.20
C LEU A 102 0.60 -17.02 7.85
N ASN A 103 1.73 -17.45 7.27
CA ASN A 103 1.80 -18.06 5.94
C ASN A 103 1.17 -17.20 4.85
N ILE A 104 1.29 -15.89 4.99
CA ILE A 104 0.92 -14.92 3.94
C ILE A 104 2.06 -14.90 2.92
N LEU A 105 1.74 -15.05 1.62
CA LEU A 105 2.77 -14.93 0.60
C LEU A 105 3.37 -13.51 0.62
N PRO A 106 4.70 -13.39 0.53
CA PRO A 106 5.30 -12.08 0.31
C PRO A 106 4.78 -11.52 -1.02
N ALA A 107 4.47 -10.22 -1.02
CA ALA A 107 4.22 -9.50 -2.26
C ALA A 107 5.48 -9.48 -3.12
N ASP A 108 5.32 -9.30 -4.42
CA ASP A 108 6.45 -9.23 -5.35
C ASP A 108 7.22 -7.91 -5.16
N TYR A 109 6.53 -6.86 -4.68
CA TYR A 109 7.14 -5.56 -4.36
C TYR A 109 6.60 -4.98 -3.05
N PHE A 110 7.51 -4.42 -2.25
CA PHE A 110 7.23 -3.67 -1.03
C PHE A 110 7.76 -2.23 -1.10
N PRO A 111 7.17 -1.35 -1.94
CA PRO A 111 7.67 0.01 -2.09
C PRO A 111 7.51 0.80 -0.80
N ARG A 112 8.59 1.46 -0.36
CA ARG A 112 8.56 2.39 0.79
C ARG A 112 8.17 3.78 0.32
N ALA A 113 7.39 4.51 1.12
CA ALA A 113 6.96 5.85 0.76
C ALA A 113 8.15 6.81 0.61
N THR A 114 9.17 6.71 1.46
CA THR A 114 10.37 7.55 1.38
C THR A 114 11.18 7.36 0.09
N GLU A 115 11.17 6.15 -0.48
CA GLU A 115 11.90 5.82 -1.71
C GLU A 115 11.25 6.42 -2.97
N HIS A 116 9.94 6.73 -2.90
CA HIS A 116 9.16 7.26 -4.03
C HIS A 116 8.80 8.75 -3.90
N TYR A 117 9.51 9.48 -3.04
CA TYR A 117 9.32 10.93 -2.88
C TYR A 117 9.49 11.72 -4.20
N PRO A 118 10.48 11.44 -5.07
CA PRO A 118 10.62 12.12 -6.35
C PRO A 118 9.36 12.00 -7.23
N GLU A 119 8.80 10.80 -7.36
CA GLU A 119 7.63 10.49 -8.17
C GLU A 119 6.37 11.15 -7.60
N MET A 120 6.21 11.14 -6.27
CA MET A 120 5.13 11.88 -5.61
C MET A 120 5.21 13.37 -5.92
N ARG A 121 6.40 13.96 -5.88
CA ARG A 121 6.61 15.38 -6.21
C ARG A 121 6.30 15.69 -7.69
N GLU A 122 6.70 14.82 -8.60
CA GLU A 122 6.38 14.95 -10.03
C GLU A 122 4.87 14.90 -10.27
N LEU A 123 4.17 13.95 -9.67
CA LEU A 123 2.71 13.86 -9.77
C LEU A 123 2.02 15.11 -9.22
N ILE A 124 2.47 15.64 -8.08
CA ILE A 124 1.93 16.90 -7.52
C ILE A 124 2.13 18.06 -8.50
N ASN A 125 3.30 18.16 -9.12
CA ASN A 125 3.58 19.21 -10.11
C ASN A 125 2.68 19.08 -11.33
N GLU A 126 2.46 17.87 -11.83
CA GLU A 126 1.54 17.62 -12.95
C GLU A 126 0.09 17.98 -12.61
N LEU A 127 -0.40 17.56 -11.44
CA LEU A 127 -1.76 17.86 -10.99
C LEU A 127 -1.94 19.37 -10.80
N THR A 128 -0.92 20.06 -10.31
CA THR A 128 -0.91 21.52 -10.18
C THR A 128 -0.95 22.21 -11.54
N ALA A 129 -0.12 21.77 -12.50
CA ALA A 129 -0.13 22.30 -13.86
C ALA A 129 -1.47 22.10 -14.57
N LYS A 130 -2.16 20.99 -14.30
CA LYS A 130 -3.49 20.65 -14.84
C LYS A 130 -4.64 21.35 -14.08
N GLY A 131 -4.37 22.13 -13.04
CA GLY A 131 -5.38 22.79 -12.19
C GLY A 131 -6.25 21.80 -11.38
N LYS A 132 -5.78 20.57 -11.19
CA LYS A 132 -6.51 19.46 -10.54
C LYS A 132 -6.01 19.15 -9.12
N ASN A 133 -5.26 20.05 -8.51
CA ASN A 133 -4.71 19.87 -7.16
C ASN A 133 -5.68 20.30 -6.03
N GLY A 134 -6.93 20.65 -6.34
CA GLY A 134 -7.93 21.10 -5.36
C GLY A 134 -7.67 22.50 -4.77
N PHE A 135 -6.45 23.03 -4.93
CA PHE A 135 -6.12 24.43 -4.72
C PHE A 135 -6.44 25.20 -6.00
N GLY A 136 -7.74 25.37 -6.26
CA GLY A 136 -8.20 26.30 -7.29
C GLY A 136 -7.47 27.63 -7.15
N SER A 137 -7.18 28.26 -8.28
CA SER A 137 -6.55 29.58 -8.46
C SER A 137 -7.03 30.65 -7.45
N ARG A 138 -6.60 30.57 -6.20
CA ARG A 138 -6.72 31.65 -5.24
C ARG A 138 -5.49 32.51 -5.47
N PRO A 139 -5.65 33.74 -6.01
CA PRO A 139 -4.53 34.66 -6.08
C PRO A 139 -4.00 34.82 -4.65
N ARG A 140 -2.68 34.68 -4.47
CA ARG A 140 -2.04 35.01 -3.20
C ARG A 140 -2.44 36.45 -2.86
N PRO A 141 -2.97 36.75 -1.65
CA PRO A 141 -3.07 38.13 -1.22
C PRO A 141 -1.66 38.72 -1.21
N SER A 142 -1.56 39.93 -1.74
CA SER A 142 -0.34 40.76 -1.69
C SER A 142 -0.05 41.21 -0.27
#